data_AF-A0AAF0YDX6-F1
#
_entry.id   AF-A0AAF0YDX6-F1
#
_cell.length_a   1.000
_cell.length_b   1.000
_cell.length_c   1.000
_cell.angle_alpha   90.00
_cell.angle_beta   90.00
_cell.angle_gamma   90.00
#
_symmetry.space_group_name_H-M   'P 1'
#
loop_
_entity.id
_entity.type
_entity.pdbx_description
1 polymer ?
#
loop_
_entity_poly.entity_id
_entity_poly.type
_entity_poly.pdbx_seq_one_letter_code
_entity_poly.pdbx_strand_id
1 'polypeptide(L)'
;MASQAQLLPSLFALLPAEHRELMLSRISLLALHVEQYHIQDDIYLATHPVMPGQNRTLRLRARRRQRRRASVTPRWAGNIDLDVGGTVSSAGPSWDYSLAWISPPLSGREHAEMRVQAYVGLEVAGLSSRAEVEEFVAGIGFKHSHTYTRSGHLFHLPVPGQTTSTLHLTVTRVLGPDDKGADHTTEPYLVQLQPGKPVGAVASSRGEPSLQDTMRIMQDVSQRIDGLEWESGR
;
A
#
# COMPACT_ATOMS: atom_id res chain seq x y z
N MET A 1 -5.56 6.38 -27.71
CA MET A 1 -5.70 5.37 -26.64
C MET A 1 -6.24 6.09 -25.42
N ALA A 2 -7.47 5.79 -24.99
CA ALA A 2 -8.05 6.46 -23.82
C ALA A 2 -7.35 5.93 -22.56
N SER A 3 -6.54 6.78 -21.93
CA SER A 3 -6.01 6.54 -20.58
C SER A 3 -7.21 6.55 -19.62
N GLN A 4 -7.77 5.38 -19.33
CA GLN A 4 -8.76 5.26 -18.26
C GLN A 4 -8.04 5.36 -16.92
N ALA A 5 -8.58 6.19 -16.02
CA ALA A 5 -8.06 6.29 -14.66
C ALA A 5 -8.16 4.91 -13.99
N GLN A 6 -7.06 4.45 -13.39
CA GLN A 6 -7.06 3.23 -12.62
C GLN A 6 -7.81 3.46 -11.31
N LEU A 7 -8.50 2.42 -10.85
CA LEU A 7 -9.36 2.43 -9.69
C LEU A 7 -8.80 1.52 -8.61
N LEU A 8 -8.94 1.93 -7.35
CA LEU A 8 -8.52 1.16 -6.20
C LEU A 8 -9.73 0.95 -5.29
N PRO A 9 -10.46 -0.17 -5.41
CA PRO A 9 -11.47 -0.56 -4.43
C PRO A 9 -10.78 -0.98 -3.13
N SER A 10 -11.39 -0.66 -1.99
CA SER A 10 -10.91 -1.05 -0.67
C SER A 10 -12.08 -1.38 0.25
N LEU A 11 -11.86 -2.41 1.08
CA LEU A 11 -12.68 -2.78 2.22
C LEU A 11 -11.86 -2.63 3.49
N PHE A 12 -12.52 -2.28 4.58
CA PHE A 12 -11.90 -2.04 5.88
C PHE A 12 -12.59 -2.86 6.96
N ALA A 13 -11.86 -3.20 8.01
CA ALA A 13 -12.42 -3.73 9.24
C ALA A 13 -11.51 -3.31 10.41
N LEU A 14 -12.06 -3.33 11.62
CA LEU A 14 -11.29 -3.15 12.85
C LEU A 14 -11.11 -4.50 13.52
N LEU A 15 -9.85 -4.82 13.85
CA LEU A 15 -9.49 -6.03 14.58
C LEU A 15 -9.08 -5.66 16.01
N PRO A 16 -9.85 -6.04 17.05
CA PRO A 16 -9.46 -5.84 18.42
C PRO A 16 -8.09 -6.47 18.72
N ALA A 17 -7.29 -5.80 19.56
CA ALA A 17 -5.92 -6.24 19.86
C ALA A 17 -5.87 -7.66 20.47
N GLU A 18 -6.88 -8.02 21.25
CA GLU A 18 -7.01 -9.32 21.94
C GLU A 18 -7.08 -10.49 20.96
N HIS A 19 -7.69 -10.30 19.79
CA HIS A 19 -7.86 -11.36 18.79
C HIS A 19 -6.74 -11.40 17.74
N ARG A 20 -5.73 -10.53 17.87
CA ARG A 20 -4.71 -10.32 16.85
C ARG A 20 -3.97 -11.61 16.49
N GLU A 21 -3.40 -12.30 17.46
CA GLU A 21 -2.52 -13.46 17.19
C GLU A 21 -3.26 -14.59 16.50
N LEU A 22 -4.44 -14.92 17.01
CA LEU A 22 -5.32 -15.94 16.43
C LEU A 22 -5.74 -15.55 15.01
N MET A 23 -6.12 -14.29 14.78
CA MET A 23 -6.51 -13.81 13.46
C MET A 23 -5.35 -13.85 12.46
N LEU A 24 -4.15 -13.39 12.86
CA LEU A 24 -2.96 -13.44 12.00
C LEU A 24 -2.62 -14.88 11.60
N SER A 25 -2.72 -15.83 12.54
CA SER A 25 -2.50 -17.25 12.24
C SER A 25 -3.50 -17.80 11.23
N ARG A 26 -4.80 -17.47 11.37
CA ARG A 26 -5.84 -17.91 10.45
C ARG A 26 -5.63 -17.36 9.04
N ILE A 27 -5.39 -16.06 8.94
CA ILE A 27 -5.14 -15.40 7.65
C ILE A 27 -3.87 -15.95 6.99
N SER A 28 -2.82 -16.26 7.79
CA SER A 28 -1.58 -16.82 7.25
C SER A 28 -1.79 -18.16 6.53
N LEU A 29 -2.77 -18.97 6.93
CA LEU A 29 -3.11 -20.23 6.26
C LEU A 29 -3.80 -20.02 4.91
N LEU A 30 -4.43 -18.86 4.71
CA LEU A 30 -5.09 -18.49 3.45
C LEU A 30 -4.16 -17.75 2.48
N ALA A 31 -3.01 -17.27 2.97
CA ALA A 31 -2.09 -16.44 2.21
C ALA A 31 -1.03 -17.26 1.46
N LEU A 32 -0.68 -16.82 0.25
CA LEU A 32 0.47 -17.33 -0.49
C LEU A 32 1.79 -16.91 0.18
N HIS A 33 1.81 -15.70 0.72
CA HIS A 33 2.99 -15.10 1.32
C HIS A 33 2.59 -14.04 2.36
N VAL A 34 3.42 -13.90 3.39
CA VAL A 34 3.27 -12.90 4.45
C VAL A 34 4.58 -12.14 4.58
N GLU A 35 4.49 -10.82 4.60
CA GLU A 35 5.65 -9.94 4.79
C GLU A 35 5.39 -8.89 5.88
N GLN A 36 6.47 -8.42 6.48
CA GLN A 36 6.39 -7.31 7.43
C GLN A 36 6.04 -6.04 6.66
N TYR A 37 4.98 -5.38 7.11
CA TYR A 37 4.49 -4.15 6.49
C TYR A 37 4.89 -2.96 7.36
N HIS A 38 5.81 -2.14 6.86
CA HIS A 38 6.19 -0.89 7.50
C HIS A 38 6.33 0.20 6.45
N ILE A 39 5.40 1.14 6.48
CA ILE A 39 5.36 2.26 5.56
C ILE A 39 5.13 3.56 6.31
N GLN A 40 5.73 4.61 5.79
CA GLN A 40 5.45 5.97 6.19
C GLN A 40 4.75 6.67 5.04
N ASP A 41 3.60 7.28 5.32
CA ASP A 41 2.83 8.04 4.35
C ASP A 41 2.84 9.51 4.74
N ASP A 42 3.33 10.35 3.84
CA ASP A 42 3.30 11.80 3.94
C ASP A 42 2.24 12.34 2.97
N ILE A 43 1.31 13.15 3.49
CA ILE A 43 0.20 13.72 2.73
C ILE A 43 0.49 15.18 2.42
N TYR A 44 0.32 15.55 1.16
CA TYR A 44 0.49 16.90 0.66
C TYR A 44 -0.79 17.41 0.02
N LEU A 45 -1.09 18.68 0.25
CA LEU A 45 -2.25 19.37 -0.28
C LEU A 45 -1.82 20.37 -1.35
N ALA A 46 -2.60 20.47 -2.42
CA ALA A 46 -2.35 21.47 -3.45
C ALA A 46 -2.50 22.89 -2.85
N THR A 47 -1.48 23.73 -3.06
CA THR A 47 -1.49 25.14 -2.61
C THR A 47 -2.32 26.03 -3.53
N HIS A 48 -2.32 25.71 -4.83
CA HIS A 48 -3.01 26.46 -5.88
C HIS A 48 -3.84 25.46 -6.71
N PRO A 49 -5.12 25.21 -6.35
CA PRO A 49 -5.94 24.30 -7.11
C PRO A 49 -6.24 24.89 -8.50
N VAL A 50 -5.90 24.16 -9.57
CA VAL A 50 -6.17 24.56 -10.96
C VAL A 50 -7.67 24.78 -11.21
N MET A 51 -8.52 24.06 -10.47
CA MET A 51 -9.98 24.25 -10.47
C MET A 51 -10.47 24.57 -9.06
N PRO A 52 -11.24 25.65 -8.86
CA PRO A 52 -11.77 26.01 -7.55
C PRO A 52 -12.65 24.88 -7.00
N GLY A 53 -12.42 24.51 -5.74
CA GLY A 53 -13.14 23.42 -5.05
C GLY A 53 -12.58 22.01 -5.27
N GLN A 54 -11.60 21.82 -6.17
CA GLN A 54 -10.96 20.52 -6.38
C GLN A 54 -9.69 20.40 -5.53
N ASN A 55 -9.83 19.93 -4.29
CA ASN A 55 -8.67 19.62 -3.44
C ASN A 55 -7.97 18.36 -3.96
N ARG A 56 -6.78 18.53 -4.53
CA ARG A 56 -5.92 17.42 -4.94
C ARG A 56 -5.00 17.06 -3.79
N THR A 57 -5.00 15.78 -3.42
CA THR A 57 -4.10 15.23 -2.41
C THR A 57 -3.04 14.37 -3.08
N LEU A 58 -1.79 14.66 -2.75
CA LEU A 58 -0.64 13.86 -3.17
C LEU A 58 -0.13 13.08 -1.97
N ARG A 59 0.15 11.80 -2.17
CA ARG A 59 0.67 10.91 -1.15
C ARG A 59 2.06 10.46 -1.55
N LEU A 60 3.05 10.81 -0.74
CA LEU A 60 4.36 10.21 -0.80
C LEU A 60 4.37 9.04 0.18
N ARG A 61 4.65 7.85 -0.33
CA ARG A 61 4.81 6.65 0.48
C ARG A 61 6.27 6.23 0.47
N ALA A 62 6.85 6.12 1.65
CA ALA A 62 8.16 5.53 1.87
C ALA A 62 7.96 4.11 2.43
N ARG A 63 8.50 3.11 1.73
CA ARG A 63 8.53 1.72 2.18
C ARG A 63 9.95 1.37 2.59
N ARG A 64 10.12 0.79 3.77
CA ARG A 64 11.44 0.32 4.19
C ARG A 64 11.80 -0.89 3.34
N ARG A 65 12.88 -0.81 2.57
CA ARG A 65 13.38 -1.95 1.80
C ARG A 65 13.89 -2.99 2.79
N GLN A 66 13.13 -4.06 2.97
CA GLN A 66 13.66 -5.24 3.62
C GLN A 66 14.72 -5.76 2.67
N ARG A 67 15.99 -5.76 3.07
CA ARG A 67 17.03 -6.47 2.33
C ARG A 67 16.54 -7.91 2.24
N ARG A 68 15.92 -8.29 1.11
CA ARG A 68 15.89 -9.68 0.68
C ARG A 68 17.35 -10.06 0.78
N ARG A 69 17.68 -11.01 1.68
CA ARG A 69 19.04 -11.50 1.82
C ARG A 69 19.55 -11.64 0.40
N ALA A 70 20.50 -10.78 0.03
CA ALA A 70 21.10 -10.84 -1.28
C ALA A 70 21.44 -12.30 -1.49
N SER A 71 21.09 -12.83 -2.67
CA SER A 71 21.50 -14.12 -3.19
C SER A 71 22.51 -14.76 -2.26
N VAL A 72 22.11 -15.80 -1.52
CA VAL A 72 23.08 -16.60 -0.77
C VAL A 72 24.05 -17.08 -1.85
N THR A 73 25.16 -16.37 -2.01
CA THR A 73 26.28 -16.84 -2.78
C THR A 73 26.63 -18.14 -2.07
N PRO A 74 26.39 -19.28 -2.71
CA PRO A 74 26.65 -20.54 -2.06
C PRO A 74 28.14 -20.55 -1.72
N ARG A 75 28.50 -21.02 -0.53
CA ARG A 75 29.86 -20.92 0.07
C ARG A 75 31.02 -21.44 -0.81
N TRP A 76 30.75 -22.01 -1.98
CA TRP A 76 31.73 -22.46 -2.97
C TRP A 76 32.05 -21.42 -4.05
N ALA A 77 31.25 -20.36 -4.22
CA ALA A 77 31.59 -19.23 -5.07
C ALA A 77 32.56 -18.33 -4.30
N GLY A 78 33.86 -18.56 -4.53
CA GLY A 78 34.94 -17.82 -3.87
C GLY A 78 34.74 -16.30 -3.99
N ASN A 79 35.10 -15.60 -2.91
CA ASN A 79 35.19 -14.15 -2.88
C ASN A 79 36.17 -13.68 -3.96
N ILE A 80 35.66 -13.32 -5.12
CA ILE A 80 36.35 -12.40 -6.01
C ILE A 80 35.88 -11.02 -5.57
N ASP A 81 36.64 -10.44 -4.64
CA ASP A 81 36.59 -9.02 -4.34
C ASP A 81 37.04 -8.26 -5.60
N LEU A 82 36.07 -7.94 -6.46
CA LEU A 82 36.21 -6.88 -7.44
C LEU A 82 35.95 -5.56 -6.71
N ASP A 83 36.95 -5.19 -5.92
CA ASP A 83 37.08 -3.90 -5.27
C ASP A 83 37.48 -2.87 -6.35
N VAL A 84 36.48 -2.42 -7.11
CA VAL A 84 36.61 -1.25 -8.00
C VAL A 84 35.74 -0.14 -7.43
N GLY A 85 36.33 0.60 -6.50
CA GLY A 85 36.11 2.04 -6.32
C GLY A 85 34.66 2.46 -6.13
N GLY A 86 34.09 2.16 -4.97
CA GLY A 86 32.81 2.75 -4.56
C GLY A 86 32.54 2.44 -3.10
N THR A 87 32.98 3.35 -2.23
CA THR A 87 32.55 3.50 -0.83
C THR A 87 31.44 2.52 -0.43
N VAL A 88 31.83 1.44 0.27
CA VAL A 88 30.90 0.62 1.05
C VAL A 88 30.34 1.50 2.14
N SER A 89 29.35 2.29 1.75
CA SER A 89 28.52 3.09 2.61
C SER A 89 27.96 2.11 3.62
N SER A 90 28.14 2.39 4.91
CA SER A 90 27.37 1.80 6.00
C SER A 90 25.90 2.14 5.79
N ALA A 91 25.30 1.55 4.75
CA ALA A 91 24.00 1.93 4.24
C ALA A 91 22.99 1.42 5.25
N GLY A 92 22.51 2.35 6.08
CA GLY A 92 21.32 2.19 6.90
C GLY A 92 20.12 1.72 6.06
N PRO A 93 18.95 1.56 6.68
CA PRO A 93 17.77 1.10 5.97
C PRO A 93 17.49 1.99 4.74
N SER A 94 17.59 1.42 3.54
CA SER A 94 17.24 2.10 2.30
C SER A 94 15.72 2.16 2.17
N TRP A 95 15.19 3.33 1.86
CA TRP A 95 13.76 3.55 1.66
C TRP A 95 13.45 3.58 0.17
N ASP A 96 12.38 2.88 -0.21
CA ASP A 96 11.82 2.96 -1.56
C ASP A 96 10.66 3.97 -1.52
N TYR A 97 10.66 4.94 -2.43
CA TYR A 97 9.67 6.01 -2.47
C TYR A 97 8.72 5.81 -3.65
N SER A 98 7.42 6.01 -3.40
CA SER A 98 6.39 6.03 -4.43
C SER A 98 5.49 7.24 -4.22
N LEU A 99 5.19 7.95 -5.30
CA LEU A 99 4.31 9.11 -5.29
C LEU A 99 2.98 8.71 -5.91
N ALA A 100 1.86 9.04 -5.27
CA ALA A 100 0.55 8.76 -5.82
C ALA A 100 -0.42 9.92 -5.63
N TRP A 101 -1.17 10.23 -6.68
CA TRP A 101 -2.40 11.00 -6.55
C TRP A 101 -3.56 10.04 -6.26
N ILE A 102 -4.36 10.36 -5.24
CA ILE A 102 -5.53 9.60 -4.83
C ILE A 102 -6.71 10.55 -4.82
N SER A 103 -7.79 10.20 -5.50
CA SER A 103 -9.02 11.00 -5.48
C SER A 103 -9.77 10.85 -4.15
N PRO A 104 -10.68 11.77 -3.82
CA PRO A 104 -11.76 11.47 -2.89
C PRO A 104 -12.52 10.19 -3.30
N PRO A 105 -13.18 9.50 -2.35
CA PRO A 105 -14.03 8.37 -2.66
C PRO A 105 -15.04 8.71 -3.76
N LEU A 106 -15.11 7.86 -4.78
CA LEU A 106 -16.04 8.04 -5.88
C LEU A 106 -17.47 7.76 -5.38
N SER A 107 -18.36 8.72 -5.61
CA SER A 107 -19.78 8.59 -5.33
C SER A 107 -20.51 8.01 -6.54
N GLY A 108 -21.20 6.90 -6.36
CA GLY A 108 -21.96 6.22 -7.41
C GLY A 108 -22.63 4.97 -6.87
N ARG A 109 -23.70 4.51 -7.53
CA ARG A 109 -24.39 3.25 -7.17
C ARG A 109 -23.49 2.05 -7.43
N GLU A 110 -22.74 2.11 -8.51
CA GLU A 110 -21.73 1.15 -8.96
C GLU A 110 -20.55 0.98 -8.00
N HIS A 111 -20.39 1.93 -7.06
CA HIS A 111 -19.34 1.92 -6.05
C HIS A 111 -19.91 1.72 -4.65
N ALA A 112 -21.22 1.56 -4.46
CA ALA A 112 -21.86 1.63 -3.14
C ALA A 112 -21.32 0.60 -2.12
N GLU A 113 -20.87 -0.55 -2.61
CA GLU A 113 -20.45 -1.68 -1.79
C GLU A 113 -19.03 -1.53 -1.22
N MET A 114 -18.20 -0.65 -1.79
CA MET A 114 -16.79 -0.48 -1.39
C MET A 114 -16.35 0.97 -1.48
N ARG A 115 -15.26 1.31 -0.82
CA ARG A 115 -14.60 2.61 -1.08
C ARG A 115 -13.74 2.47 -2.31
N VAL A 116 -14.19 3.08 -3.40
CA VAL A 116 -13.48 3.13 -4.67
C VAL A 116 -12.86 4.51 -4.83
N GLN A 117 -11.57 4.56 -5.14
CA GLN A 117 -10.85 5.81 -5.40
C GLN A 117 -10.13 5.71 -6.74
N ALA A 118 -10.04 6.82 -7.47
CA ALA A 118 -9.14 6.92 -8.61
C ALA A 118 -7.70 7.05 -8.10
N TYR A 119 -6.79 6.32 -8.74
CA TYR A 119 -5.40 6.20 -8.35
C TYR A 119 -4.50 6.43 -9.54
N VAL A 120 -3.51 7.30 -9.38
CA VAL A 120 -2.42 7.49 -10.33
C VAL A 120 -1.12 7.44 -9.55
N GLY A 121 -0.36 6.36 -9.75
CA GLY A 121 0.90 6.11 -9.05
C GLY A 121 2.11 6.27 -9.95
N LEU A 122 3.21 6.75 -9.38
CA LEU A 122 4.53 6.88 -9.99
C LEU A 122 5.56 6.30 -9.02
N GLU A 123 6.38 5.38 -9.51
CA GLU A 123 7.56 4.92 -8.78
C GLU A 123 8.68 5.96 -8.94
N VAL A 124 9.26 6.38 -7.82
CA VAL A 124 10.31 7.41 -7.83
C VAL A 124 11.64 6.70 -8.05
N ALA A 125 12.08 6.66 -9.31
CA ALA A 125 13.40 6.15 -9.68
C ALA A 125 14.39 7.32 -9.83
N GLY A 126 15.58 7.20 -9.23
CA GLY A 126 16.68 8.14 -9.44
C GLY A 126 16.74 9.36 -8.51
N LEU A 127 15.76 9.57 -7.63
CA LEU A 127 15.91 10.51 -6.51
C LEU A 127 16.56 9.78 -5.32
N SER A 128 17.66 10.34 -4.84
CA SER A 128 18.57 9.67 -3.91
C SER A 128 18.14 9.86 -2.46
N SER A 129 17.49 10.98 -2.17
CA SER A 129 17.13 11.39 -0.82
C SER A 129 15.67 11.84 -0.73
N ARG A 130 15.10 11.70 0.47
CA ARG A 130 13.76 12.20 0.79
C ARG A 130 13.63 13.70 0.52
N ALA A 131 14.67 14.47 0.84
CA ALA A 131 14.68 15.92 0.67
C ALA A 131 14.49 16.33 -0.80
N GLU A 132 15.11 15.61 -1.74
CA GLU A 132 14.92 15.84 -3.18
C GLU A 132 13.46 15.60 -3.60
N VAL A 133 12.82 14.54 -3.07
CA VAL A 133 11.41 14.26 -3.38
C VAL A 133 10.51 15.35 -2.81
N GLU A 134 10.78 15.81 -1.59
CA GLU A 134 10.02 16.89 -0.95
C GLU A 134 10.17 18.22 -1.67
N GLU A 135 11.38 18.54 -2.14
CA GLU A 135 11.64 19.72 -2.97
C GLU A 135 10.89 19.65 -4.31
N PHE A 136 10.91 18.49 -4.98
CA PHE A 136 10.14 18.26 -6.19
C PHE A 136 8.63 18.47 -5.95
N VAL A 137 8.10 17.90 -4.87
CA VAL A 137 6.68 18.02 -4.48
C VAL A 137 6.31 19.48 -4.17
N ALA A 138 7.19 20.23 -3.51
CA ALA A 138 7.01 21.66 -3.28
C ALA A 138 7.02 22.45 -4.60
N GLY A 139 7.94 22.12 -5.51
CA GLY A 139 8.07 22.75 -6.82
C GLY A 139 6.84 22.60 -7.72
N ILE A 140 6.12 21.48 -7.62
CA ILE A 140 4.84 21.27 -8.32
C ILE A 140 3.63 21.90 -7.60
N GLY A 141 3.86 22.65 -6.52
CA GLY A 141 2.83 23.44 -5.84
C GLY A 141 2.05 22.69 -4.76
N PHE A 142 2.63 21.66 -4.13
CA PHE A 142 2.02 20.95 -3.02
C PHE A 142 2.73 21.28 -1.70
N LYS A 143 1.95 21.45 -0.63
CA LYS A 143 2.45 21.71 0.72
C LYS A 143 2.17 20.51 1.63
N HIS A 144 3.15 20.13 2.44
CA HIS A 144 2.99 19.08 3.44
C HIS A 144 1.86 19.41 4.41
N SER A 145 1.05 18.40 4.73
CA SER A 145 -0.08 18.51 5.67
C SER A 145 0.18 17.69 6.92
N HIS A 146 0.38 16.38 6.77
CA HIS A 146 0.58 15.47 7.90
C HIS A 146 1.28 14.20 7.45
N THR A 147 1.80 13.47 8.43
CA THR A 147 2.51 12.22 8.26
C THR A 147 1.95 11.19 9.21
N TYR A 148 1.77 9.97 8.75
CA TYR A 148 1.46 8.83 9.61
C TYR A 148 2.25 7.60 9.17
N THR A 149 2.47 6.69 10.12
CA THR A 149 3.18 5.43 9.87
C THR A 149 2.20 4.27 10.02
N ARG A 150 2.27 3.30 9.11
CA ARG A 150 1.52 2.04 9.22
C ARG A 150 2.49 0.90 9.44
N SER A 151 2.30 0.16 10.53
CA SER A 151 3.17 -0.95 10.91
C SER A 151 2.35 -2.20 11.23
N GLY A 152 2.74 -3.35 10.68
CA GLY A 152 2.05 -4.61 10.87
C GLY A 152 2.45 -5.67 9.84
N HIS A 153 1.46 -6.35 9.26
CA HIS A 153 1.66 -7.45 8.31
C HIS A 153 0.87 -7.21 7.02
N LEU A 154 1.45 -7.65 5.90
CA LEU A 154 0.80 -7.71 4.61
C LEU A 154 0.73 -9.17 4.17
N PHE A 155 -0.49 -9.61 3.89
CA PHE A 155 -0.85 -10.94 3.41
C PHE A 155 -1.19 -10.86 1.92
N HIS A 156 -0.55 -11.71 1.14
CA HIS A 156 -0.81 -11.87 -0.29
C HIS A 156 -1.78 -13.03 -0.48
N LEU A 157 -3.06 -12.71 -0.70
CA LEU A 157 -4.12 -13.71 -0.88
C LEU A 157 -4.26 -14.07 -2.37
N PRO A 158 -4.43 -15.36 -2.70
CA PRO A 158 -4.62 -15.79 -4.08
C PRO A 158 -6.01 -15.38 -4.59
N VAL A 159 -6.08 -15.01 -5.86
CA VAL A 159 -7.36 -14.84 -6.57
C VAL A 159 -7.68 -16.16 -7.29
N PRO A 160 -8.79 -16.84 -6.98
CA PRO A 160 -9.16 -18.08 -7.65
C PRO A 160 -9.22 -17.90 -9.17
N GLY A 161 -8.53 -18.78 -9.92
CA GLY A 161 -8.52 -18.73 -11.39
C GLY A 161 -7.61 -17.66 -12.00
N GLN A 162 -6.88 -16.87 -11.20
CA GLN A 162 -5.89 -15.91 -11.69
C GLN A 162 -4.52 -16.16 -11.05
N THR A 163 -3.49 -16.33 -11.88
CA THR A 163 -2.11 -16.56 -11.42
C THR A 163 -1.29 -15.27 -11.31
N THR A 164 -1.73 -14.20 -11.98
CA THR A 164 -0.99 -12.93 -12.09
C THR A 164 -1.48 -11.85 -11.15
N SER A 165 -2.62 -12.07 -10.48
CA SER A 165 -3.28 -11.11 -9.60
C SER A 165 -3.40 -11.67 -8.19
N THR A 166 -3.09 -10.85 -7.20
CA THR A 166 -3.28 -11.15 -5.77
C THR A 166 -4.15 -10.08 -5.14
N LEU A 167 -4.84 -10.44 -4.06
CA LEU A 167 -5.39 -9.46 -3.14
C LEU A 167 -4.38 -9.20 -2.03
N HIS A 168 -4.26 -7.95 -1.64
CA HIS A 168 -3.43 -7.51 -0.53
C HIS A 168 -4.34 -7.25 0.67
N LEU A 169 -4.12 -8.01 1.74
CA LEU A 169 -4.74 -7.78 3.03
C LEU A 169 -3.70 -7.30 4.02
N THR A 170 -3.86 -6.08 4.53
CA THR A 170 -2.96 -5.52 5.55
C THR A 170 -3.63 -5.52 6.90
N VAL A 171 -2.92 -5.97 7.94
CA VAL A 171 -3.32 -5.83 9.35
C VAL A 171 -2.29 -4.93 10.02
N THR A 172 -2.66 -3.68 10.27
CA THR A 172 -1.71 -2.62 10.63
C THR A 172 -2.20 -1.76 11.79
N ARG A 173 -1.27 -1.24 12.58
CA ARG A 173 -1.51 -0.07 13.43
C ARG A 173 -1.17 1.20 12.67
N VAL A 174 -1.98 2.23 12.89
CA VAL A 174 -1.72 3.59 12.42
C VAL A 174 -1.10 4.34 13.57
N LEU A 175 0.10 4.87 13.36
CA LEU A 175 0.87 5.63 14.34
C LEU A 175 1.03 7.05 13.82
N GLY A 176 0.64 8.03 14.64
CA GLY A 176 0.88 9.44 14.41
C GLY A 176 2.36 9.83 14.58
N PRO A 177 2.71 11.09 14.30
CA PRO A 177 4.07 11.60 14.46
C PRO A 177 4.52 11.62 15.93
N ASP A 178 3.58 11.80 16.86
CA ASP A 178 3.82 11.93 18.30
C ASP A 178 3.84 10.57 19.03
N ASP A 179 3.45 9.49 18.36
CA ASP A 179 3.30 8.14 18.94
C ASP A 179 4.63 7.37 19.10
N LYS A 180 5.77 8.08 19.05
CA LYS A 180 7.10 7.48 19.23
C LYS A 180 7.32 7.09 20.70
N GLY A 181 6.90 5.87 21.05
CA GLY A 181 7.14 5.26 22.35
C GLY A 181 5.90 5.13 23.24
N ALA A 182 4.71 5.45 22.73
CA ALA A 182 3.47 5.16 23.43
C ALA A 182 3.12 3.67 23.30
N ASP A 183 2.65 3.09 24.41
CA ASP A 183 2.21 1.70 24.46
C ASP A 183 0.79 1.58 23.93
N HIS A 184 0.67 1.36 22.62
CA HIS A 184 -0.60 1.18 21.94
C HIS A 184 -1.09 -0.28 22.00
N THR A 185 -0.61 -1.11 22.92
CA THR A 185 -0.93 -2.56 22.98
C THR A 185 -2.42 -2.86 22.97
N THR A 186 -3.28 -2.01 23.52
CA THR A 186 -4.74 -2.19 23.58
C THR A 186 -5.50 -1.67 22.37
N GLU A 187 -4.87 -0.87 21.51
CA GLU A 187 -5.56 -0.26 20.37
C GLU A 187 -5.85 -1.27 19.25
N PRO A 188 -7.02 -1.13 18.58
CA PRO A 188 -7.41 -2.00 17.48
C PRO A 188 -6.47 -1.84 16.28
N TYR A 189 -6.38 -2.90 15.49
CA TYR A 189 -5.66 -2.92 14.22
C TYR A 189 -6.61 -2.57 13.09
N LEU A 190 -6.15 -1.73 12.17
CA LEU A 190 -6.81 -1.48 10.91
C LEU A 190 -6.52 -2.66 9.97
N VAL A 191 -7.58 -3.35 9.57
CA VAL A 191 -7.56 -4.34 8.50
C VAL A 191 -8.02 -3.66 7.22
N GLN A 192 -7.26 -3.81 6.14
CA GLN A 192 -7.62 -3.28 4.82
C GLN A 192 -7.41 -4.37 3.77
N LEU A 193 -8.44 -4.63 2.96
CA LEU A 193 -8.39 -5.51 1.80
C LEU A 193 -8.47 -4.64 0.52
N GLN A 194 -7.54 -4.86 -0.40
CA GLN A 194 -7.47 -4.15 -1.68
C GLN A 194 -6.81 -5.04 -2.74
N PRO A 195 -6.97 -4.78 -4.04
CA PRO A 195 -6.22 -5.51 -5.05
C PRO A 195 -4.73 -5.17 -4.97
N GLY A 196 -3.87 -6.12 -5.36
CA GLY A 196 -2.42 -5.92 -5.32
C GLY A 196 -1.93 -4.81 -6.27
N LYS A 197 -2.72 -4.50 -7.30
CA LYS A 197 -2.53 -3.39 -8.24
C LYS A 197 -3.86 -2.68 -8.49
N PRO A 198 -3.85 -1.39 -8.82
CA PRO A 198 -5.03 -0.68 -9.29
C PRO A 198 -5.66 -1.38 -10.51
N VAL A 199 -6.99 -1.36 -10.60
CA VAL A 199 -7.78 -2.07 -11.62
C VAL A 199 -8.47 -1.10 -12.58
N GLY A 200 -8.69 -1.51 -13.82
CA GLY A 200 -9.47 -0.74 -14.79
C GLY A 200 -10.97 -0.81 -14.51
N ALA A 201 -11.72 0.22 -14.91
CA ALA A 201 -13.18 0.17 -14.87
C ALA A 201 -13.72 -0.99 -15.74
N VAL A 202 -13.10 -1.20 -16.91
CA VAL A 202 -13.35 -2.31 -17.81
C VAL A 202 -12.08 -3.16 -17.92
N ALA A 203 -12.24 -4.47 -18.13
CA ALA A 203 -11.14 -5.37 -18.40
C ALA A 203 -10.34 -4.88 -19.62
N SER A 204 -9.09 -4.48 -19.40
CA SER A 204 -8.25 -3.87 -20.43
C SER A 204 -7.59 -4.92 -21.33
N SER A 205 -7.37 -6.13 -20.80
CA SER A 205 -6.78 -7.26 -21.53
C SER A 205 -7.46 -8.59 -21.16
N ARG A 206 -7.27 -9.61 -22.01
CA ARG A 206 -7.87 -10.93 -21.81
C ARG A 206 -7.24 -11.59 -20.58
N GLY A 207 -8.03 -11.77 -19.53
CA GLY A 207 -7.60 -12.40 -18.27
C GLY A 207 -7.42 -11.44 -17.09
N GLU A 208 -7.55 -10.13 -17.32
CA GLU A 208 -7.60 -9.15 -16.23
C GLU A 208 -9.05 -8.96 -15.75
N PRO A 209 -9.30 -8.94 -14.44
CA PRO A 209 -10.64 -8.70 -13.91
C PRO A 209 -11.04 -7.23 -14.13
N SER A 210 -12.31 -7.00 -14.41
CA SER A 210 -12.87 -5.65 -14.35
C SER A 210 -12.97 -5.18 -12.88
N LEU A 211 -13.30 -3.91 -12.66
CA LEU A 211 -13.60 -3.39 -11.33
C LEU A 211 -14.69 -4.22 -10.62
N GLN A 212 -15.80 -4.51 -11.32
CA GLN A 212 -16.94 -5.23 -10.76
C GLN A 212 -16.57 -6.67 -10.41
N ASP A 213 -15.78 -7.34 -11.25
CA ASP A 213 -15.27 -8.68 -10.95
C ASP A 213 -14.36 -8.64 -9.71
N THR A 214 -13.47 -7.65 -9.63
CA THR A 214 -12.56 -7.47 -8.50
C THR A 214 -13.32 -7.23 -7.20
N MET A 215 -14.37 -6.39 -7.24
CA MET A 215 -15.23 -6.14 -6.06
C MET A 215 -15.93 -7.41 -5.60
N ARG A 216 -16.47 -8.22 -6.52
CA ARG A 216 -17.09 -9.52 -6.17
C ARG A 216 -16.08 -10.49 -5.55
N ILE A 217 -14.89 -10.62 -6.15
CA ILE A 217 -13.82 -11.45 -5.60
C ILE A 217 -13.43 -10.99 -4.19
N MET A 218 -13.33 -9.68 -3.97
CA MET A 218 -13.03 -9.11 -2.66
C MET A 218 -14.14 -9.40 -1.63
N GLN A 219 -15.41 -9.37 -2.03
CA GLN A 219 -16.54 -9.78 -1.15
C GLN A 219 -16.50 -11.27 -0.82
N ASP A 220 -16.26 -12.12 -1.81
CA ASP A 220 -16.17 -13.56 -1.58
C ASP A 220 -15.02 -13.90 -0.63
N VAL A 221 -13.90 -13.18 -0.73
CA VAL A 221 -12.75 -13.34 0.17
C VAL A 221 -13.05 -12.76 1.56
N SER A 222 -13.71 -11.60 1.65
CA SER A 222 -14.06 -11.00 2.93
C SER A 222 -15.00 -11.89 3.74
N GLN A 223 -15.98 -12.53 3.09
CA GLN A 223 -16.90 -13.48 3.71
C GLN A 223 -16.22 -14.77 4.21
N ARG A 224 -15.06 -15.14 3.67
CA ARG A 224 -14.28 -16.30 4.15
C ARG A 224 -13.40 -15.98 5.35
N ILE A 225 -13.18 -14.70 5.64
CA ILE A 225 -12.39 -14.26 6.79
C ILE A 225 -13.37 -13.97 7.92
N ASP A 226 -13.74 -15.02 8.63
CA ASP A 226 -14.67 -14.96 9.76
C ASP A 226 -14.12 -14.12 10.91
N GLY A 227 -15.02 -13.42 11.61
CA GLY A 227 -14.69 -12.64 12.82
C GLY A 227 -14.18 -11.21 12.54
N LEU A 228 -14.34 -10.73 11.31
CA LEU A 228 -14.15 -9.32 10.94
C LEU A 228 -15.47 -8.72 10.44
N GLU A 229 -15.82 -7.56 10.98
CA GLU A 229 -16.94 -6.77 10.48
C GLU A 229 -16.44 -5.84 9.38
N TRP A 230 -16.77 -6.19 8.13
CA TRP A 230 -16.30 -5.47 6.96
C TRP A 230 -17.15 -4.25 6.64
N GLU A 231 -16.50 -3.14 6.41
CA GLU A 231 -17.09 -1.85 6.10
C GLU A 231 -16.47 -1.24 4.84
N SER A 232 -17.23 -0.37 4.19
CA SER A 232 -16.73 0.42 3.07
C SER A 232 -15.89 1.62 3.52
N GLY A 233 -15.94 2.02 4.80
CA GLY A 233 -15.22 3.20 5.30
C GLY A 233 -15.69 4.52 4.67
N ARG A 234 -17.00 4.61 4.42
CA ARG A 234 -17.73 5.82 4.02
C ARG A 234 -18.31 6.52 5.23
#